data_AF-A0ABD2HRK7-F1
#
_entry.id   AF-A0ABD2HRK7-F1
#
_cell.length_a   1.000
_cell.length_b   1.000
_cell.length_c   1.000
_cell.angle_alpha   90.00
_cell.angle_beta   90.00
_cell.angle_gamma   90.00
#
_symmetry.space_group_name_H-M   'P 1'
#
loop_
_entity.id
_entity.type
_entity.pdbx_description
1 polymer ?
#
loop_
_entity_poly.entity_id
_entity_poly.type
_entity_poly.pdbx_seq_one_letter_code
_entity_poly.pdbx_strand_id
1 'polypeptide(L)'
;MEYKWKSGHNKSGPSGGVAAAICFMTMAMNKKVRPKTAITGRISLKGVVTEVSSIEPKFLAAKQAGMEHVLLPEENHLEEAIDFCFNY
;
A
#
# COMPACT_ATOMS: atom_id res chain seq x y z
N MET A 1 -2.91 2.81 25.80
CA MET A 1 -4.09 2.92 24.91
C MET A 1 -3.94 1.89 23.81
N GLU A 2 -4.64 0.77 23.90
CA GLU A 2 -4.67 -0.26 22.84
C GLU A 2 -5.64 0.19 21.75
N TYR A 3 -5.13 0.47 20.56
CA TYR A 3 -5.98 0.68 19.39
C TYR A 3 -6.51 -0.67 18.89
N LYS A 4 -7.74 -1.01 19.27
CA LYS A 4 -8.47 -2.16 18.69
C LYS A 4 -8.94 -1.81 17.29
N TRP A 5 -8.32 -2.44 16.29
CA TRP A 5 -8.77 -2.38 14.90
C TRP A 5 -10.06 -3.21 14.71
N LYS A 6 -11.03 -2.68 13.96
CA LYS A 6 -12.37 -3.28 13.74
C LYS A 6 -12.37 -4.69 13.13
N SER A 7 -11.23 -5.21 12.66
CA SER A 7 -11.11 -6.50 11.95
C SER A 7 -10.54 -7.66 12.80
N GLY A 8 -10.25 -7.45 14.09
CA GLY A 8 -9.69 -8.50 14.98
C GLY A 8 -8.27 -8.98 14.64
N HIS A 9 -7.76 -8.66 13.45
CA HIS A 9 -6.39 -8.94 13.00
C HIS A 9 -5.45 -7.78 13.28
N ASN A 10 -4.26 -8.09 13.81
CA ASN A 10 -3.17 -7.12 13.93
C ASN A 10 -2.75 -6.62 12.54
N LYS A 11 -2.98 -5.34 12.24
CA LYS A 11 -2.46 -4.65 11.04
C LYS A 11 -0.96 -4.34 11.18
N SER A 12 -0.19 -5.27 11.77
CA SER A 12 1.25 -5.13 12.01
C SER A 12 2.01 -5.83 10.90
N GLY A 13 1.79 -5.41 9.65
CA GLY A 13 2.58 -5.83 8.50
C GLY A 13 3.55 -4.70 8.11
N PRO A 14 4.84 -4.98 7.85
CA PRO A 14 5.82 -3.97 7.41
C PRO A 14 5.45 -3.26 6.09
N SER A 15 4.42 -3.74 5.39
CA SER A 15 3.90 -3.21 4.12
C SER A 15 3.34 -1.77 4.16
N GLY A 16 3.20 -1.17 5.35
CA GLY A 16 2.76 0.22 5.54
C GLY A 16 3.90 1.24 5.63
N GLY A 17 5.16 0.79 5.67
CA GLY A 17 6.31 1.67 5.88
C GLY A 17 6.47 2.73 4.78
N VAL A 18 6.21 2.37 3.52
CA VAL A 18 6.29 3.32 2.40
C VAL A 18 5.24 4.42 2.49
N ALA A 19 4.02 4.11 2.98
CA ALA A 19 2.96 5.10 3.14
C ALA A 19 3.33 6.13 4.21
N ALA A 20 3.89 5.68 5.34
CA ALA A 20 4.39 6.57 6.38
C ALA A 20 5.53 7.47 5.85
N ALA A 21 6.50 6.91 5.11
CA ALA A 21 7.57 7.68 4.50
C ALA A 21 7.05 8.76 3.55
N ILE A 22 6.05 8.44 2.71
CA ILE A 22 5.42 9.40 1.81
C ILE A 22 4.69 10.50 2.57
N CYS A 23 4.00 10.19 3.68
CA CYS A 23 3.39 11.21 4.54
C CYS A 23 4.44 12.21 5.06
N PHE A 24 5.60 11.73 5.52
CA PHE A 24 6.68 12.61 5.96
C PHE A 24 7.27 13.42 4.81
N MET A 25 7.52 12.81 3.65
CA MET A 25 8.05 13.51 2.47
C MET A 25 7.09 14.59 1.97
N THR A 26 5.80 14.30 1.90
CA THR A 26 4.77 15.25 1.43
C THR A 26 4.63 16.44 2.37
N MET A 27 4.72 16.20 3.68
CA MET A 27 4.78 17.26 4.70
C MET A 27 6.05 18.11 4.54
N ALA A 28 7.22 17.49 4.38
CA ALA A 28 8.48 18.20 4.24
C ALA A 28 8.59 19.02 2.93
N MET A 29 8.04 18.50 1.83
CA MET A 29 8.09 19.12 0.51
C MET A 29 6.91 20.05 0.23
N ASN A 30 5.93 20.12 1.13
CA ASN A 30 4.64 20.80 0.92
C ASN A 30 3.95 20.41 -0.41
N LYS A 31 4.01 19.11 -0.75
CA LYS A 31 3.43 18.56 -1.98
C LYS A 31 2.42 17.49 -1.62
N LYS A 32 1.21 17.59 -2.17
CA LYS A 32 0.14 16.62 -1.92
C LYS A 32 0.33 15.35 -2.74
N VAL A 33 -0.04 14.21 -2.16
CA VAL A 33 -0.19 12.94 -2.90
C VAL A 33 -1.45 13.02 -3.75
N ARG A 34 -1.44 12.33 -4.90
CA ARG A 34 -2.63 12.19 -5.76
C ARG A 34 -3.78 11.55 -4.95
N PRO A 35 -5.00 12.14 -4.98
CA PRO A 35 -6.16 11.55 -4.33
C PRO A 35 -6.45 10.13 -4.85
N LYS A 36 -7.15 9.33 -4.05
CA LYS A 36 -7.58 7.95 -4.41
C LYS A 36 -6.45 7.04 -4.88
N THR A 37 -5.25 7.24 -4.33
CA THR A 37 -4.08 6.41 -4.60
C THR A 37 -3.82 5.48 -3.41
N ALA A 38 -3.90 4.18 -3.64
CA ALA A 38 -3.42 3.15 -2.71
C ALA A 38 -1.92 2.92 -2.92
N ILE A 39 -1.22 2.62 -1.84
CA ILE A 39 0.23 2.40 -1.87
C ILE A 39 0.53 1.18 -0.99
N THR A 40 1.36 0.26 -1.50
CA THR A 40 1.89 -0.84 -0.70
C THR A 40 3.37 -1.05 -0.98
N GLY A 41 4.12 -1.48 0.03
CA GLY A 41 5.56 -1.73 -0.09
C GLY A 41 6.23 -1.71 1.26
N ARG A 42 7.29 -2.51 1.43
CA ARG A 42 8.20 -2.35 2.56
C ARG A 42 9.25 -1.32 2.19
N ILE A 43 9.63 -0.47 3.13
CA ILE A 43 10.75 0.45 2.93
C ILE A 43 11.90 0.04 3.86
N SER A 44 13.10 -0.08 3.31
CA SER A 44 14.32 -0.30 4.10
C SER A 44 14.87 1.04 4.61
N LEU A 45 15.74 1.00 5.62
CA LEU A 45 16.44 2.21 6.09
C LEU A 45 17.34 2.85 5.03
N LYS A 46 17.70 2.11 3.98
CA LYS A 46 18.44 2.61 2.81
C LYS A 46 17.53 3.33 1.80
N GLY A 47 16.23 3.42 2.07
CA GLY A 47 15.24 4.04 1.18
C GLY A 47 14.78 3.16 0.02
N VAL A 48 15.20 1.89 -0.03
CA VAL A 48 14.76 0.93 -1.06
C VAL A 48 13.39 0.40 -0.72
N VAL A 49 12.47 0.43 -1.68
CA VAL A 49 11.13 -0.16 -1.58
C VAL A 49 11.18 -1.59 -2.12
N THR A 50 10.77 -2.55 -1.30
CA THR A 50 10.84 -3.98 -1.62
C THR A 50 9.48 -4.66 -1.60
N GLU A 51 9.44 -5.86 -2.18
CA GLU A 51 8.23 -6.65 -2.32
C GLU A 51 7.45 -6.85 -1.01
N VAL A 52 6.13 -6.98 -1.18
CA VAL A 52 5.18 -7.32 -0.13
C VAL A 52 4.41 -8.58 -0.48
N SER A 53 4.19 -9.42 0.54
CA SER A 53 3.30 -10.57 0.45
C SER A 53 1.82 -10.16 0.44
N SER A 54 0.98 -11.10 0.01
CA SER A 54 -0.49 -10.99 0.04
C SER A 54 -1.00 -9.77 -0.74
N ILE A 55 -0.68 -9.75 -2.04
CA ILE A 55 -1.01 -8.67 -2.98
C ILE A 55 -2.52 -8.67 -3.28
N GLU A 56 -3.09 -9.82 -3.60
CA GLU A 56 -4.50 -10.01 -3.95
C GLU A 56 -5.49 -9.36 -2.96
N PRO A 57 -5.47 -9.65 -1.64
CA PRO A 57 -6.42 -9.04 -0.71
C PRO A 57 -6.23 -7.53 -0.57
N LYS A 58 -5.03 -7.00 -0.83
CA LYS A 58 -4.75 -5.56 -0.79
C LYS A 58 -5.32 -4.86 -2.03
N PHE A 59 -5.22 -5.49 -3.20
CA PHE A 59 -5.85 -4.99 -4.41
C PHE A 59 -7.37 -5.04 -4.32
N LEU A 60 -7.94 -6.14 -3.83
CA LEU A 60 -9.38 -6.24 -3.59
C LEU A 60 -9.85 -5.12 -2.66
N ALA A 61 -9.14 -4.90 -1.55
CA ALA A 61 -9.47 -3.84 -0.61
C ALA A 61 -9.33 -2.43 -1.24
N ALA A 62 -8.32 -2.20 -2.08
CA ALA A 62 -8.16 -0.93 -2.80
C ALA A 62 -9.29 -0.69 -3.81
N LYS A 63 -9.68 -1.72 -4.56
CA LYS A 63 -10.82 -1.69 -5.49
C LYS A 63 -12.13 -1.43 -4.76
N GLN A 64 -12.40 -2.15 -3.67
CA GLN A 64 -13.58 -1.94 -2.80
C GLN A 64 -13.60 -0.55 -2.16
N ALA A 65 -12.44 0.02 -1.84
CA ALA A 65 -12.32 1.38 -1.33
C ALA A 65 -12.44 2.46 -2.42
N GLY A 66 -12.62 2.09 -3.70
CA GLY A 66 -12.77 3.03 -4.81
C GLY A 66 -11.48 3.77 -5.16
N MET A 67 -10.33 3.14 -4.96
CA MET A 67 -9.04 3.70 -5.34
C MET A 67 -8.86 3.62 -6.87
N GLU A 68 -8.37 4.70 -7.47
CA GLU A 68 -8.17 4.80 -8.92
C GLU A 68 -6.75 4.39 -9.33
N HIS A 69 -5.80 4.47 -8.40
CA HIS A 69 -4.40 4.17 -8.64
C HIS A 69 -3.86 3.30 -7.51
N VAL A 70 -3.03 2.33 -7.86
CA VAL A 70 -2.29 1.50 -6.89
C VAL A 70 -0.81 1.57 -7.23
N LEU A 71 0.01 1.97 -6.26
CA LEU A 71 1.46 1.97 -6.35
C LEU A 71 2.02 0.70 -5.69
N LEU A 72 2.87 -0.02 -6.42
CA LEU A 72 3.51 -1.25 -5.98
C LEU A 72 5.03 -1.21 -6.20
N PRO A 73 5.79 -2.02 -5.44
CA PRO A 73 7.18 -2.27 -5.73
C PRO A 73 7.34 -2.89 -7.13
N GLU A 74 8.41 -2.54 -7.83
CA GLU A 74 8.74 -3.11 -9.15
C GLU A 74 8.95 -4.62 -9.09
N GLU A 75 9.44 -5.12 -7.96
CA GLU A 75 9.64 -6.55 -7.70
C GLU A 75 8.32 -7.33 -7.56
N ASN A 76 7.19 -6.67 -7.31
CA ASN A 76 5.91 -7.35 -7.21
C ASN A 76 5.38 -7.69 -8.62
N HIS A 77 5.10 -8.97 -8.86
CA HIS A 77 4.54 -9.46 -10.12
C HIS A 77 3.17 -8.80 -10.41
N LEU A 78 3.15 -7.88 -11.37
CA LEU A 78 1.96 -7.10 -11.77
C LEU A 78 0.86 -7.97 -12.40
N GLU A 79 1.21 -9.15 -12.91
CA GLU A 79 0.31 -10.02 -13.67
C GLU A 79 -0.83 -10.56 -12.79
N GLU A 80 -0.50 -11.00 -11.55
CA GLU A 80 -1.48 -11.42 -10.54
C GLU A 80 -2.43 -10.28 -10.13
N ALA A 81 -1.89 -9.05 -10.06
CA ALA A 81 -2.65 -7.87 -9.69
C ALA A 81 -3.65 -7.43 -10.77
N ILE A 82 -3.23 -7.50 -12.04
CA ILE A 82 -4.05 -7.15 -13.20
C ILE A 82 -5.19 -8.15 -13.34
N ASP A 83 -4.90 -9.44 -13.25
CA ASP A 83 -5.91 -10.50 -13.36
C ASP A 83 -7.02 -10.32 -12.32
N PHE A 84 -6.63 -10.01 -11.08
CA PHE A 84 -7.57 -9.73 -9.99
C PHE A 84 -8.39 -8.45 -10.21
N CYS A 85 -7.83 -7.41 -10.81
CA CYS A 85 -8.55 -6.16 -11.08
C CYS A 85 -9.60 -6.28 -12.18
N PHE A 86 -9.34 -7.09 -13.21
CA PHE A 86 -10.20 -7.19 -14.40
C PHE A 86 -11.15 -8.39 -14.39
N ASN A 87 -10.79 -9.51 -13.75
CA ASN A 87 -11.55 -10.76 -13.84
C ASN A 87 -12.34 -11.11 -12.56
N TYR A 88 -12.14 -10.38 -11.46
CA TYR A 88 -12.88 -10.52 -10.19
C TYR A 88 -13.37 -9.16 -9.67
#